data_AF-A0A7M4EBE0-F1
#
_entry.id   AF-A0A7M4EBE0-F1
#
_cell.length_a   1.000
_cell.length_b   1.000
_cell.length_c   1.000
_cell.angle_alpha   90.00
_cell.angle_beta   90.00
_cell.angle_gamma   90.00
#
_symmetry.space_group_name_H-M   'P 1'
#
loop_
_entity.id
_entity.type
_entity.pdbx_description
1 polymer ?
#
loop_
_entity_poly.entity_id
_entity_poly.type
_entity_poly.pdbx_seq_one_letter_code
_entity_poly.pdbx_strand_id
1 'polypeptide(L)'
;MQSRASPRACTHAPHLLTWLLCSTEHPALARMLLLLLASALSCWGQEAGKRALHTFTMQLLADFNETTVQFLGNATLDGVLTHSLQGHEASQQILLESPDQWEKTKRSLETYLTYFSGTVPIFCVPLTDPLHLHCMLGCHLFPNGTSQGFHEVLLSGEEFLIFLPQRPPNTSWELQRPKENDLLGPFVLKKLNSYPETTSHLQAFLKTQCPDFIRKEGPGGGQRRDPRSHTPLVLGLTLGAFALAGLAMGIFLCTGGRT
;
A
#
# COMPACT_ATOMS: atom_id res chain seq x y z
N MET A 1 -37.44 68.24 17.66
CA MET A 1 -36.05 68.25 18.18
C MET A 1 -35.49 66.84 18.04
N GLN A 2 -34.31 66.73 17.41
CA GLN A 2 -33.20 65.75 17.55
C GLN A 2 -33.51 64.36 18.19
N SER A 3 -32.89 63.23 17.82
CA SER A 3 -31.85 62.83 16.87
C SER A 3 -31.70 61.30 16.96
N ARG A 4 -31.20 60.69 15.88
CA ARG A 4 -30.79 59.28 15.65
C ARG A 4 -30.14 58.54 16.84
N ALA A 5 -30.34 57.22 16.88
CA ALA A 5 -29.30 56.23 16.54
C ALA A 5 -29.86 54.79 16.43
N SER A 6 -29.54 54.11 15.33
CA SER A 6 -29.41 52.64 15.23
C SER A 6 -27.91 52.35 15.10
N PRO A 7 -27.38 51.20 15.59
CA PRO A 7 -27.06 50.14 14.62
C PRO A 7 -27.13 48.67 15.14
N ARG A 8 -27.48 47.79 14.19
CA ARG A 8 -26.93 46.45 13.87
C ARG A 8 -27.14 45.22 14.79
N ALA A 9 -27.91 44.29 14.20
CA ALA A 9 -27.58 42.90 13.85
C ALA A 9 -27.15 41.90 14.94
N CYS A 10 -27.92 40.81 15.07
CA CYS A 10 -27.41 39.45 14.92
C CYS A 10 -28.57 38.49 14.57
N THR A 11 -28.40 37.84 13.42
CA THR A 11 -29.18 36.72 12.87
C THR A 11 -29.05 35.48 13.75
N HIS A 12 -30.17 34.91 14.21
CA HIS A 12 -30.21 33.59 14.83
C HIS A 12 -30.84 32.56 13.87
N ALA A 13 -30.01 31.61 13.45
CA ALA A 13 -30.39 30.24 13.09
C ALA A 13 -29.75 29.30 14.14
N PRO A 14 -30.08 28.01 14.21
CA PRO A 14 -31.34 27.33 13.95
C PRO A 14 -31.89 26.67 15.23
N HIS A 15 -33.21 26.55 15.33
CA HIS A 15 -33.98 26.04 16.47
C HIS A 15 -33.75 24.55 16.85
N LEU A 16 -32.78 23.84 16.28
CA LEU A 16 -32.61 22.38 16.49
C LEU A 16 -31.80 22.02 17.76
N LEU A 17 -30.86 22.86 18.17
CA LEU A 17 -30.03 22.60 19.37
C LEU A 17 -30.79 22.94 20.67
N THR A 18 -31.70 23.90 20.63
CA THR A 18 -32.53 24.30 21.79
C THR A 18 -33.62 23.29 22.10
N TRP A 19 -34.14 22.57 21.10
CA TRP A 19 -35.11 21.48 21.30
C TRP A 19 -34.48 20.22 21.91
N LEU A 20 -33.20 19.93 21.62
CA LEU A 20 -32.49 18.77 22.19
C LEU A 20 -32.14 18.93 23.68
N LEU A 21 -32.02 20.16 24.18
CA LEU A 21 -31.70 20.44 25.58
C LEU A 21 -32.92 20.50 26.51
N CYS A 22 -34.15 20.50 25.98
CA CYS A 22 -35.38 20.71 26.75
C CYS A 22 -36.24 19.45 26.97
N SER A 23 -35.84 18.29 26.45
CA SER A 23 -36.56 17.03 26.70
C SER A 23 -35.89 16.21 27.81
N THR A 24 -35.83 16.78 29.01
CA THR A 24 -35.27 16.15 30.23
C THR A 24 -36.31 15.29 30.96
N GLU A 25 -36.88 14.29 30.29
CA GLU A 25 -37.73 13.29 30.97
C GLU A 25 -37.06 11.92 31.07
N HIS A 26 -35.99 11.64 30.29
CA HIS A 26 -35.36 10.32 30.28
C HIS A 26 -33.83 10.41 30.15
N PRO A 27 -33.08 10.60 31.27
CA PRO A 27 -31.62 10.66 31.25
C PRO A 27 -30.95 9.40 30.66
N ALA A 28 -31.68 8.28 30.62
CA ALA A 28 -31.25 7.04 29.99
C ALA A 28 -31.17 7.13 28.46
N LEU A 29 -32.11 7.80 27.79
CA LEU A 29 -32.13 7.92 26.33
C LEU A 29 -31.03 8.87 25.82
N ALA A 30 -30.80 9.97 26.54
CA ALA A 30 -29.70 10.89 26.23
C ALA A 30 -28.33 10.19 26.40
N ARG A 31 -28.15 9.38 27.45
CA ARG A 31 -26.95 8.56 27.65
C ARG A 31 -26.79 7.50 26.56
N MET A 32 -27.88 6.84 26.16
CA MET A 32 -27.85 5.83 25.10
C MET A 32 -27.47 6.46 23.75
N LEU A 33 -28.02 7.64 23.42
CA LEU A 33 -27.69 8.37 22.20
C LEU A 33 -26.23 8.86 22.20
N LEU A 34 -25.73 9.36 23.34
CA LEU A 34 -24.32 9.74 23.50
C LEU A 34 -23.37 8.54 23.34
N LEU A 35 -23.73 7.37 23.89
CA LEU A 35 -22.95 6.14 23.72
C LEU A 35 -22.98 5.63 22.28
N LEU A 36 -24.12 5.72 21.60
CA LEU A 36 -24.25 5.36 20.19
C LEU A 36 -23.40 6.29 19.30
N LEU A 37 -23.45 7.60 19.54
CA LEU A 37 -22.61 8.58 18.83
C LEU A 37 -21.12 8.38 19.11
N ALA A 38 -20.74 8.07 20.35
CA ALA A 38 -19.36 7.73 20.71
C ALA A 38 -18.89 6.44 20.02
N SER A 39 -19.76 5.43 19.89
CA SER A 39 -19.47 4.17 19.18
C SER A 39 -19.37 4.35 17.66
N ALA A 40 -20.15 5.27 17.09
CA ALA A 40 -20.07 5.61 15.67
C ALA A 40 -18.80 6.41 15.34
N LEU A 41 -18.39 7.32 16.24
CA LEU A 41 -17.14 8.08 16.11
C LEU A 41 -15.89 7.20 16.33
N SER A 42 -15.96 6.20 17.21
CA SER A 42 -14.85 5.24 17.41
C SER A 42 -14.73 4.21 16.27
N CYS A 43 -15.82 3.86 15.58
CA CYS A 43 -15.74 3.09 14.33
C CYS A 43 -15.09 3.86 13.18
N TRP A 44 -15.38 5.17 13.04
CA TRP A 44 -14.81 5.97 11.95
C TRP A 44 -13.34 6.33 12.19
N GLY A 45 -12.94 6.49 13.46
CA GLY A 45 -11.58 6.90 13.84
C GLY A 45 -10.50 5.83 13.74
N GLN A 46 -10.86 4.54 13.66
CA GLN A 46 -9.88 3.44 13.76
C GLN A 46 -9.49 2.79 12.41
N GLU A 47 -10.30 2.97 11.36
CA GLU A 47 -10.02 2.41 10.03
C GLU A 47 -9.31 3.37 9.07
N ALA A 48 -9.51 4.68 9.23
CA ALA A 48 -8.94 5.69 8.33
C ALA A 48 -7.39 5.70 8.33
N GLY A 49 -6.75 5.14 9.36
CA GLY A 49 -5.29 5.03 9.47
C GLY A 49 -4.70 3.64 9.18
N LYS A 50 -5.52 2.63 8.86
CA LYS A 50 -5.05 1.24 8.65
C LYS A 50 -5.05 0.77 7.21
N ARG A 51 -5.66 1.53 6.28
CA ARG A 51 -5.63 1.17 4.87
C ARG A 51 -4.30 1.61 4.27
N ALA A 52 -3.55 0.65 3.72
CA ALA A 52 -2.35 0.94 2.95
C ALA A 52 -2.71 1.85 1.76
N LEU A 53 -1.90 2.88 1.53
CA LEU A 53 -2.00 3.74 0.35
C LEU A 53 -1.54 2.98 -0.89
N HIS A 54 -0.40 2.30 -0.76
CA HIS A 54 0.16 1.44 -1.80
C HIS A 54 0.63 0.12 -1.20
N THR A 55 0.49 -0.96 -1.97
CA THR A 55 0.90 -2.31 -1.58
C THR A 55 1.69 -2.97 -2.70
N PHE A 56 2.93 -3.33 -2.41
CA PHE A 56 3.72 -4.18 -3.29
C PHE A 56 3.79 -5.59 -2.71
N THR A 57 3.35 -6.56 -3.49
CA THR A 57 3.30 -7.98 -3.10
C THR A 57 4.08 -8.79 -4.12
N MET A 58 4.93 -9.68 -3.63
CA MET A 58 5.67 -10.69 -4.39
C MET A 58 5.21 -12.07 -3.94
N GLN A 59 5.00 -12.95 -4.91
CA GLN A 59 4.64 -14.33 -4.68
C GLN A 59 5.64 -15.23 -5.40
N LEU A 60 6.11 -16.25 -4.70
CA LEU A 60 6.99 -17.29 -5.23
C LEU A 60 6.45 -18.65 -4.81
N LEU A 61 6.08 -19.44 -5.81
CA LEU A 61 5.83 -20.87 -5.71
C LEU A 61 7.13 -21.58 -6.05
N ALA A 62 7.54 -22.51 -5.19
CA ALA A 62 8.71 -23.33 -5.38
C ALA A 62 8.34 -24.79 -5.14
N ASP A 63 8.33 -25.55 -6.24
CA ASP A 63 7.99 -26.97 -6.25
C ASP A 63 9.28 -27.77 -6.33
N PHE A 64 9.64 -28.41 -5.21
CA PHE A 64 10.82 -29.25 -5.10
C PHE A 64 10.46 -30.70 -5.42
N ASN A 65 11.25 -31.27 -6.31
CA ASN A 65 11.33 -32.70 -6.58
C ASN A 65 12.75 -33.20 -6.22
N GLU A 66 12.99 -34.51 -6.29
CA GLU A 66 14.23 -35.16 -5.79
C GLU A 66 15.54 -34.49 -6.24
N THR A 67 15.57 -33.90 -7.44
CA THR A 67 16.80 -33.31 -8.03
C THR A 67 16.63 -31.90 -8.57
N THR A 68 15.40 -31.37 -8.61
CA THR A 68 15.10 -30.12 -9.30
C THR A 68 14.08 -29.31 -8.55
N VAL A 69 14.15 -27.99 -8.68
CA VAL A 69 13.10 -27.07 -8.23
C VAL A 69 12.51 -26.35 -9.44
N GLN A 70 11.18 -26.24 -9.46
CA GLN A 70 10.47 -25.38 -10.40
C GLN A 70 9.99 -24.13 -9.66
N PHE A 71 10.32 -22.96 -10.21
CA PHE A 71 9.89 -21.68 -9.68
C PHE A 71 8.81 -21.08 -10.56
N LEU A 72 7.75 -20.58 -9.93
CA LEU A 72 6.74 -19.74 -10.56
C LEU A 72 6.48 -18.56 -9.64
N GLY A 73 6.49 -17.35 -10.16
CA GLY A 73 6.27 -16.18 -9.32
C GLY A 73 5.72 -14.99 -10.07
N ASN A 74 5.25 -14.03 -9.31
CA ASN A 74 4.79 -12.75 -9.82
C ASN A 74 4.97 -11.67 -8.76
N ALA A 75 4.87 -10.41 -9.19
CA ALA A 75 4.75 -9.30 -8.27
C ALA A 75 3.66 -8.34 -8.74
N THR A 76 2.92 -7.80 -7.80
CA THR A 76 1.85 -6.84 -8.03
C THR A 76 2.08 -5.55 -7.25
N LEU A 77 1.81 -4.41 -7.88
CA LEU A 77 1.69 -3.12 -7.23
C LEU A 77 0.23 -2.69 -7.25
N ASP A 78 -0.38 -2.53 -6.09
CA ASP A 78 -1.82 -2.21 -5.94
C ASP A 78 -2.74 -3.19 -6.69
N GLY A 79 -2.35 -4.47 -6.70
CA GLY A 79 -3.05 -5.54 -7.40
C GLY A 79 -2.82 -5.58 -8.91
N VAL A 80 -2.10 -4.61 -9.49
CA VAL A 80 -1.70 -4.62 -10.90
C VAL A 80 -0.46 -5.47 -11.07
N LEU A 81 -0.48 -6.44 -12.00
CA LEU A 81 0.67 -7.26 -12.32
C LEU A 81 1.82 -6.42 -12.89
N THR A 82 2.98 -6.50 -12.26
CA THR A 82 4.17 -5.71 -12.63
C THR A 82 5.34 -6.58 -13.07
N HIS A 83 5.49 -7.76 -12.47
CA HIS A 83 6.57 -8.70 -12.76
C HIS A 83 6.05 -10.12 -12.84
N SER A 84 6.72 -10.95 -13.62
CA SER A 84 6.55 -12.40 -13.64
C SER A 84 7.90 -13.10 -13.54
N LEU A 85 7.87 -14.31 -13.00
CA LEU A 85 9.01 -15.21 -12.87
C LEU A 85 8.58 -16.62 -13.31
N GLN A 86 9.35 -17.22 -14.21
CA GLN A 86 9.22 -18.61 -14.59
C GLN A 86 10.61 -19.26 -14.61
N GLY A 87 10.82 -20.27 -13.77
CA GLY A 87 12.16 -20.80 -13.52
C GLY A 87 13.08 -19.70 -12.98
N HIS A 88 14.17 -19.42 -13.69
CA HIS A 88 15.08 -18.32 -13.37
C HIS A 88 14.84 -17.06 -14.23
N GLU A 89 13.88 -17.12 -15.16
CA GLU A 89 13.61 -16.02 -16.08
C GLU A 89 12.57 -15.08 -15.48
N ALA A 90 13.01 -13.85 -15.16
CA ALA A 90 12.15 -12.79 -14.68
C ALA A 90 11.91 -11.73 -15.75
N SER A 91 10.70 -11.19 -15.81
CA SER A 91 10.33 -10.11 -16.74
C SER A 91 9.47 -9.04 -16.09
N GLN A 92 9.58 -7.81 -16.60
CA GLN A 92 8.69 -6.71 -16.25
C GLN A 92 7.52 -6.67 -17.23
N GLN A 93 6.30 -6.73 -16.69
CA GLN A 93 5.05 -6.57 -17.46
C GLN A 93 4.75 -5.08 -17.70
N ILE A 94 5.24 -4.22 -16.79
CA ILE A 94 5.18 -2.77 -16.88
C ILE A 94 6.60 -2.27 -16.60
N LEU A 95 7.08 -1.34 -17.42
CA LEU A 95 8.41 -0.77 -17.26
C LEU A 95 8.46 0.12 -16.01
N LEU A 96 8.78 -0.48 -14.86
CA LEU A 96 8.96 0.21 -13.59
C LEU A 96 10.41 0.60 -13.35
N GLU A 97 11.38 -0.19 -13.82
CA GLU A 97 12.80 0.12 -13.65
C GLU A 97 13.44 0.47 -14.99
N SER A 98 14.52 1.26 -14.98
CA SER A 98 15.32 1.43 -16.20
C SER A 98 16.01 0.11 -16.54
N PRO A 99 16.40 -0.14 -17.82
CA PRO A 99 17.08 -1.37 -18.22
C PRO A 99 18.29 -1.70 -17.34
N ASP A 100 19.13 -0.71 -17.02
CA ASP A 100 20.32 -0.92 -16.18
C ASP A 100 19.99 -1.28 -14.72
N GLN A 101 18.90 -0.74 -14.16
CA GLN A 101 18.45 -1.09 -12.81
C GLN A 101 17.82 -2.48 -12.82
N TRP A 102 16.97 -2.77 -13.79
CA TRP A 102 16.33 -4.07 -13.96
C TRP A 102 17.36 -5.20 -14.11
N GLU A 103 18.44 -5.00 -14.87
CA GLU A 103 19.52 -5.98 -14.97
C GLU A 103 20.23 -6.26 -13.62
N LYS A 104 20.30 -5.27 -12.72
CA LYS A 104 20.84 -5.49 -11.37
C LYS A 104 19.86 -6.29 -10.52
N THR A 105 18.58 -5.91 -10.56
CA THR A 105 17.49 -6.59 -9.87
C THR A 105 17.40 -8.07 -10.29
N LYS A 106 17.47 -8.36 -11.59
CA LYS A 106 17.50 -9.74 -12.10
C LYS A 106 18.67 -10.55 -11.56
N ARG A 107 19.90 -10.03 -11.60
CA ARG A 107 21.08 -10.76 -11.06
C ARG A 107 20.94 -11.04 -9.56
N SER A 108 20.40 -10.09 -8.79
CA SER A 108 20.13 -10.29 -7.36
C SER A 108 19.07 -11.38 -7.15
N LEU A 109 18.00 -11.40 -7.96
CA LEU A 109 16.97 -12.43 -7.92
C LEU A 109 17.52 -13.81 -8.30
N GLU A 110 18.31 -13.92 -9.36
CA GLU A 110 18.98 -15.17 -9.77
C GLU A 110 19.88 -15.72 -8.66
N THR A 111 20.64 -14.83 -8.01
CA THR A 111 21.49 -15.20 -6.86
C THR A 111 20.63 -15.71 -5.70
N TYR A 112 19.52 -15.04 -5.40
CA TYR A 112 18.57 -15.47 -4.36
C TYR A 112 17.97 -16.85 -4.68
N LEU A 113 17.48 -17.06 -5.91
CA LEU A 113 16.87 -18.34 -6.32
C LEU A 113 17.89 -19.49 -6.28
N THR A 114 19.12 -19.22 -6.70
CA THR A 114 20.23 -20.17 -6.61
C THR A 114 20.48 -20.57 -5.14
N TYR A 115 20.62 -19.59 -4.24
CA TYR A 115 20.81 -19.86 -2.82
C TYR A 115 19.61 -20.58 -2.19
N PHE A 116 18.40 -20.16 -2.53
CA PHE A 116 17.15 -20.75 -2.06
C PHE A 116 17.04 -22.23 -2.45
N SER A 117 17.30 -22.55 -3.73
CA SER A 117 17.27 -23.92 -4.25
C SER A 117 18.27 -24.85 -3.56
N GLY A 118 19.47 -24.36 -3.21
CA GLY A 118 20.47 -25.15 -2.49
C GLY A 118 20.20 -25.28 -0.98
N THR A 119 19.52 -24.29 -0.38
CA THR A 119 19.35 -24.22 1.09
C THR A 119 18.11 -24.96 1.57
N VAL A 120 16.99 -24.84 0.86
CA VAL A 120 15.72 -25.45 1.27
C VAL A 120 15.84 -26.97 1.46
N PRO A 121 16.44 -27.75 0.54
CA PRO A 121 16.59 -29.18 0.74
C PRO A 121 17.38 -29.53 1.99
N ILE A 122 18.40 -28.73 2.37
CA ILE A 122 19.21 -28.94 3.59
C ILE A 122 18.37 -28.70 4.86
N PHE A 123 17.42 -27.78 4.82
CA PHE A 123 16.56 -27.48 5.96
C PHE A 123 15.37 -28.42 6.06
N CYS A 124 14.91 -28.93 4.93
CA CYS A 124 13.70 -29.74 4.80
C CYS A 124 13.97 -31.23 4.49
N VAL A 125 15.21 -31.70 4.67
CA VAL A 125 15.66 -33.10 4.44
C VAL A 125 14.68 -34.19 4.93
N PRO A 126 14.01 -34.08 6.11
CA PRO A 126 13.18 -35.19 6.59
C PRO A 126 11.77 -35.26 5.96
N LEU A 127 11.41 -34.40 5.00
CA LEU A 127 10.11 -34.48 4.33
C LEU A 127 10.10 -35.54 3.23
N THR A 128 9.04 -36.35 3.19
CA THR A 128 8.74 -37.22 2.04
C THR A 128 8.33 -36.34 0.85
N ASP A 129 9.14 -36.38 -0.21
CA ASP A 129 8.89 -35.67 -1.47
C ASP A 129 7.50 -35.99 -2.08
N PRO A 130 6.84 -35.01 -2.74
CA PRO A 130 7.33 -33.68 -3.12
C PRO A 130 7.08 -32.57 -2.08
N LEU A 131 7.97 -31.57 -2.06
CA LEU A 131 7.93 -30.40 -1.18
C LEU A 131 7.43 -29.17 -1.94
N HIS A 132 6.33 -28.57 -1.50
CA HIS A 132 5.75 -27.38 -2.11
C HIS A 132 5.85 -26.19 -1.15
N LEU A 133 6.53 -25.13 -1.56
CA LEU A 133 6.60 -23.88 -0.81
C LEU A 133 5.87 -22.77 -1.56
N HIS A 134 5.05 -22.02 -0.84
CA HIS A 134 4.47 -20.78 -1.34
C HIS A 134 4.88 -19.64 -0.41
N CYS A 135 5.80 -18.81 -0.91
CA CYS A 135 6.33 -17.63 -0.25
C CYS A 135 5.56 -16.40 -0.72
N MET A 136 5.00 -15.66 0.22
CA MET A 136 4.38 -14.35 -0.02
C MET A 136 5.16 -13.31 0.78
N LEU A 137 5.65 -12.26 0.13
CA LEU A 137 6.37 -11.18 0.81
C LEU A 137 6.11 -9.85 0.15
N GLY A 138 6.32 -8.76 0.89
CA GLY A 138 6.06 -7.44 0.35
C GLY A 138 6.03 -6.37 1.41
N CYS A 139 5.44 -5.22 1.06
CA CYS A 139 5.28 -4.12 1.98
C CYS A 139 4.05 -3.26 1.66
N HIS A 140 3.50 -2.71 2.73
CA HIS A 140 2.48 -1.67 2.73
C HIS A 140 3.16 -0.31 2.96
N LEU A 141 2.78 0.69 2.17
CA LEU A 141 3.08 2.10 2.40
C LEU A 141 1.79 2.80 2.81
N PHE A 142 1.79 3.47 3.96
CA PHE A 142 0.62 4.15 4.51
C PHE A 142 0.61 5.64 4.18
N PRO A 143 -0.56 6.32 4.19
CA PRO A 143 -0.67 7.74 3.88
C PRO A 143 0.18 8.67 4.78
N ASN A 144 0.45 8.25 6.01
CA ASN A 144 1.31 8.96 6.97
C ASN A 144 2.83 8.81 6.66
N GLY A 145 3.19 8.12 5.57
CA GLY A 145 4.57 7.86 5.15
C GLY A 145 5.23 6.65 5.82
N THR A 146 4.60 6.07 6.86
CA THR A 146 5.10 4.84 7.49
C THR A 146 4.92 3.63 6.58
N SER A 147 5.67 2.57 6.83
CA SER A 147 5.58 1.33 6.07
C SER A 147 5.57 0.10 6.97
N GLN A 148 4.99 -0.98 6.47
CA GLN A 148 4.97 -2.28 7.12
C GLN A 148 5.29 -3.35 6.08
N GLY A 149 6.44 -4.01 6.25
CA GLY A 149 6.79 -5.21 5.50
C GLY A 149 6.13 -6.46 6.07
N PHE A 150 5.91 -7.46 5.22
CA PHE A 150 5.40 -8.78 5.60
C PHE A 150 6.17 -9.87 4.83
N HIS A 151 6.28 -11.06 5.42
CA HIS A 151 6.70 -12.26 4.72
C HIS A 151 6.09 -13.49 5.40
N GLU A 152 5.35 -14.26 4.63
CA GLU A 152 4.67 -15.48 5.03
C GLU A 152 5.11 -16.62 4.12
N VAL A 153 5.15 -17.83 4.67
CA VAL A 153 5.48 -19.05 3.95
C VAL A 153 4.45 -20.10 4.27
N LEU A 154 3.88 -20.70 3.23
CA LEU A 154 3.06 -21.89 3.31
C LEU A 154 3.89 -23.09 2.89
N LEU A 155 3.70 -24.20 3.60
CA LEU A 155 4.30 -25.49 3.32
C LEU A 155 3.19 -26.46 2.92
N SER A 156 3.22 -26.93 1.67
CA SER A 156 2.22 -27.84 1.10
C SER A 156 0.77 -27.37 1.31
N GLY A 157 0.56 -26.06 1.15
CA GLY A 157 -0.75 -25.41 1.28
C GLY A 157 -1.14 -24.99 2.70
N GLU A 158 -0.36 -25.36 3.73
CA GLU A 158 -0.63 -25.01 5.12
C GLU A 158 0.26 -23.86 5.60
N GLU A 159 -0.29 -22.99 6.45
CA GLU A 159 0.46 -21.90 7.12
C GLU A 159 1.64 -22.48 7.91
N PHE A 160 2.86 -22.06 7.57
CA PHE A 160 4.09 -22.61 8.16
C PHE A 160 4.86 -21.57 8.95
N LEU A 161 5.38 -20.55 8.27
CA LEU A 161 6.24 -19.53 8.88
C LEU A 161 5.72 -18.13 8.60
N ILE A 162 5.99 -17.22 9.54
CA ILE A 162 5.81 -15.78 9.37
C ILE A 162 7.05 -15.07 9.86
N PHE A 163 7.47 -14.05 9.13
CA PHE A 163 8.53 -13.15 9.54
C PHE A 163 7.91 -11.91 10.18
N LEU A 164 8.45 -11.48 11.32
CA LEU A 164 7.96 -10.32 12.07
C LEU A 164 8.99 -9.18 12.05
N PRO A 165 9.06 -8.41 10.94
CA PRO A 165 10.10 -7.40 10.74
C PRO A 165 10.04 -6.21 11.70
N GLN A 166 8.92 -5.99 12.39
CA GLN A 166 8.72 -4.83 13.27
C GLN A 166 8.74 -5.15 14.78
N ARG A 167 8.97 -6.40 15.20
CA ARG A 167 8.97 -6.78 16.63
C ARG A 167 10.30 -6.38 17.30
N PRO A 168 10.30 -5.54 18.35
CA PRO A 168 11.49 -5.27 19.16
C PRO A 168 11.69 -6.36 20.23
N PRO A 169 12.92 -6.62 20.72
CA PRO A 169 14.19 -6.03 20.28
C PRO A 169 14.74 -6.65 18.98
N ASN A 170 14.27 -7.84 18.60
CA ASN A 170 14.84 -8.64 17.52
C ASN A 170 13.78 -9.02 16.49
N THR A 171 14.11 -8.81 15.21
CA THR A 171 13.36 -9.39 14.10
C THR A 171 13.54 -10.90 14.10
N SER A 172 12.45 -11.65 13.92
CA SER A 172 12.51 -13.10 13.93
C SER A 172 11.45 -13.72 13.03
N TRP A 173 11.76 -14.93 12.59
CA TRP A 173 10.77 -15.88 12.11
C TRP A 173 10.02 -16.49 13.30
N GLU A 174 8.77 -16.86 13.06
CA GLU A 174 7.89 -17.60 13.98
C GLU A 174 7.10 -18.67 13.22
N LEU A 175 6.73 -19.75 13.92
CA LEU A 175 5.82 -20.76 13.39
C LEU A 175 4.38 -20.27 13.51
N GLN A 176 3.62 -20.34 12.41
CA GLN A 176 2.22 -19.93 12.42
C GLN A 176 1.33 -20.96 13.11
N ARG A 177 1.56 -22.25 12.86
CA ARG A 177 0.81 -23.36 13.49
C ARG A 177 1.75 -24.42 14.05
N PRO A 178 2.28 -24.23 15.27
CA PRO A 178 3.05 -25.26 15.95
C PRO A 178 2.20 -26.53 16.12
N LYS A 179 2.71 -27.68 15.67
CA LYS A 179 2.07 -28.98 15.87
C LYS A 179 2.78 -29.74 16.98
N GLU A 180 2.00 -30.46 17.79
CA GLU A 180 2.55 -31.35 18.81
C GLU A 180 3.35 -32.46 18.13
N ASN A 181 4.59 -32.70 18.57
CA ASN A 181 5.56 -33.65 18.00
C ASN A 181 6.15 -33.30 16.61
N ASP A 182 5.97 -32.07 16.09
CA ASP A 182 6.70 -31.62 14.90
C ASP A 182 8.16 -31.28 15.23
N LEU A 183 9.09 -31.93 14.53
CA LEU A 183 10.53 -31.68 14.65
C LEU A 183 11.05 -30.76 13.53
N LEU A 184 10.34 -30.67 12.40
CA LEU A 184 10.78 -29.89 11.25
C LEU A 184 10.63 -28.40 11.51
N GLY A 185 9.44 -27.94 11.92
CA GLY A 185 9.16 -26.52 12.16
C GLY A 185 10.20 -25.88 13.09
N PRO A 186 10.42 -26.41 14.31
CA PRO A 186 11.43 -25.89 15.23
C PRO A 186 12.86 -25.93 14.66
N PHE A 187 13.22 -26.96 13.88
CA PHE A 187 14.54 -27.05 13.25
C PHE A 187 14.74 -25.96 12.19
N VAL A 188 13.80 -25.81 11.25
CA VAL A 188 13.84 -24.78 10.21
C VAL A 188 13.84 -23.39 10.83
N LEU A 189 12.98 -23.16 11.83
CA LEU A 189 12.90 -21.89 12.56
C LEU A 189 14.25 -21.52 13.18
N LYS A 190 14.90 -22.48 13.85
CA LYS A 190 16.23 -22.27 14.44
C LYS A 190 17.26 -21.92 13.37
N LYS A 191 17.24 -22.61 12.22
CA LYS A 191 18.16 -22.33 11.10
C LYS A 191 17.94 -20.92 10.54
N LEU A 192 16.71 -20.54 10.20
CA LEU A 192 16.40 -19.20 9.67
C LEU A 192 16.76 -18.07 10.65
N ASN A 193 16.57 -18.27 11.94
CA ASN A 193 16.92 -17.26 12.94
C ASN A 193 18.43 -17.22 13.29
N SER A 194 19.26 -18.11 12.72
CA SER A 194 20.71 -18.15 12.99
C SER A 194 21.56 -17.34 12.00
N TYR A 195 20.99 -16.88 10.88
CA TYR A 195 21.73 -16.22 9.80
C TYR A 195 21.25 -14.78 9.56
N PRO A 196 22.16 -13.81 9.35
CA PRO A 196 21.81 -12.44 8.99
C PRO A 196 21.00 -12.32 7.70
N GLU A 197 21.28 -13.17 6.71
CA GLU A 197 20.65 -13.18 5.40
C GLU A 197 19.13 -13.39 5.50
N THR A 198 18.71 -14.29 6.39
CA THR A 198 17.31 -14.62 6.65
C THR A 198 16.70 -13.77 7.76
N THR A 199 17.47 -12.86 8.39
CA THR A 199 16.98 -11.98 9.47
C THR A 199 17.22 -10.51 9.14
N SER A 200 18.35 -9.93 9.51
CA SER A 200 18.63 -8.50 9.36
C SER A 200 18.61 -8.02 7.90
N HIS A 201 19.10 -8.83 6.95
CA HIS A 201 19.07 -8.48 5.53
C HIS A 201 17.64 -8.51 4.98
N LEU A 202 16.87 -9.55 5.30
CA LEU A 202 15.45 -9.63 4.96
C LEU A 202 14.65 -8.48 5.58
N GLN A 203 14.93 -8.14 6.84
CA GLN A 203 14.32 -7.00 7.51
C GLN A 203 14.65 -5.69 6.79
N ALA A 204 15.92 -5.47 6.41
CA ALA A 204 16.32 -4.30 5.64
C ALA A 204 15.55 -4.24 4.31
N PHE A 205 15.49 -5.34 3.56
CA PHE A 205 14.71 -5.40 2.33
C PHE A 205 13.24 -4.99 2.53
N LEU A 206 12.56 -5.58 3.52
CA LEU A 206 11.13 -5.35 3.77
C LEU A 206 10.82 -3.97 4.38
N LYS A 207 11.72 -3.39 5.17
CA LYS A 207 11.49 -2.11 5.85
C LYS A 207 11.96 -0.90 5.04
N THR A 208 13.01 -1.05 4.23
CA THR A 208 13.60 0.07 3.49
C THR A 208 13.43 -0.10 2.00
N GLN A 209 14.01 -1.17 1.42
CA GLN A 209 14.09 -1.31 -0.03
C GLN A 209 12.72 -1.43 -0.71
N CYS A 210 11.82 -2.26 -0.18
CA CYS A 210 10.47 -2.42 -0.73
C CYS A 210 9.66 -1.11 -0.66
N PRO A 211 9.57 -0.41 0.49
CA PRO A 211 8.88 0.88 0.55
C PRO A 211 9.53 1.96 -0.34
N ASP A 212 10.86 1.97 -0.46
CA ASP A 212 11.58 2.90 -1.33
C ASP A 212 11.29 2.63 -2.80
N PHE A 213 11.17 1.36 -3.20
CA PHE A 213 10.71 0.96 -4.52
C PHE A 213 9.31 1.51 -4.82
N ILE A 214 8.34 1.32 -3.92
CA ILE A 214 6.99 1.88 -4.06
C ILE A 214 7.03 3.40 -4.20
N ARG A 215 7.81 4.10 -3.36
CA ARG A 215 7.92 5.56 -3.41
C ARG A 215 8.52 6.07 -4.70
N LYS A 216 9.40 5.30 -5.32
CA LYS A 216 10.11 5.67 -6.55
C LYS A 216 9.28 5.36 -7.80
N GLU A 217 8.75 4.14 -7.89
CA GLU A 217 8.12 3.61 -9.12
C GLU A 217 6.59 3.55 -9.05
N GLY A 218 5.99 3.81 -7.89
CA GLY A 218 4.55 3.75 -7.71
C GLY A 218 3.79 4.97 -8.24
N PRO A 219 2.43 4.91 -8.24
CA PRO A 219 1.58 5.97 -8.75
C PRO A 219 1.73 7.27 -7.94
N GLY A 220 2.65 8.14 -8.35
CA GLY A 220 2.99 9.38 -7.65
C GLY A 220 4.47 9.52 -7.26
N GLY A 221 5.25 8.44 -7.36
CA GLY A 221 6.71 8.48 -7.35
C GLY A 221 7.19 9.15 -8.64
N GLY A 222 7.72 10.36 -8.52
CA GLY A 222 7.91 11.27 -9.64
C GLY A 222 8.75 10.68 -10.79
N GLN A 223 8.10 10.24 -11.86
CA GLN A 223 8.05 10.96 -13.13
C GLN A 223 7.14 10.17 -14.06
N ARG A 224 5.90 10.67 -14.19
CA ARG A 224 5.06 10.41 -15.36
C ARG A 224 5.91 10.76 -16.59
N ARG A 225 6.58 9.78 -17.20
CA ARG A 225 7.09 9.88 -18.57
C ARG A 225 5.89 9.79 -19.52
N ASP A 226 4.89 10.62 -19.27
CA ASP A 226 3.97 10.98 -20.33
C ASP A 226 4.68 12.06 -21.16
N PRO A 227 4.79 11.90 -22.48
CA PRO A 227 5.22 12.98 -23.34
C PRO A 227 4.19 14.11 -23.14
N ARG A 228 4.62 15.23 -22.55
CA ARG A 228 3.77 16.37 -22.20
C ARG A 228 2.84 16.73 -23.37
N SER A 229 1.57 16.34 -23.28
CA SER A 229 0.55 16.79 -24.20
C SER A 229 0.15 18.19 -23.76
N HIS A 230 0.58 19.22 -24.50
CA HIS A 230 0.27 20.63 -24.29
C HIS A 230 -1.19 21.01 -24.56
N THR A 231 -2.05 20.02 -24.82
CA THR A 231 -3.48 20.15 -25.13
C THR A 231 -4.30 20.96 -24.10
N PRO A 232 -4.16 20.82 -22.76
CA PRO A 232 -5.00 21.57 -21.84
C PRO A 232 -4.62 23.06 -21.79
N LEU A 233 -3.34 23.40 -21.99
CA LEU A 233 -2.89 24.79 -22.00
C LEU A 233 -3.30 25.51 -23.29
N VAL A 234 -3.26 24.82 -24.44
CA VAL A 234 -3.75 25.34 -25.72
C VAL A 234 -5.27 25.55 -25.71
N LEU A 235 -6.03 24.62 -25.11
CA LEU A 235 -7.48 24.77 -24.97
C LEU A 235 -7.84 25.96 -24.07
N GLY A 236 -7.12 26.15 -22.96
CA GLY A 236 -7.30 27.30 -22.07
C GLY A 236 -6.99 28.64 -22.76
N LEU A 237 -5.92 28.70 -23.55
CA LEU A 237 -5.52 29.91 -24.28
C LEU A 237 -6.51 30.28 -25.38
N THR A 238 -7.03 29.28 -26.10
CA THR A 238 -8.03 29.50 -27.16
C THR A 238 -9.37 29.97 -26.59
N LEU A 239 -9.88 29.31 -25.55
CA LEU A 239 -11.12 29.74 -24.86
C LEU A 239 -10.99 31.16 -24.26
N GLY A 240 -9.84 31.49 -23.67
CA GLY A 240 -9.57 32.83 -23.14
C GLY A 240 -9.56 33.90 -24.24
N ALA A 241 -8.95 33.61 -25.39
CA ALA A 241 -8.92 34.54 -26.53
C ALA A 241 -10.32 34.82 -27.11
N PHE A 242 -11.17 33.79 -27.23
CA PHE A 242 -12.54 33.96 -27.70
C PHE A 242 -13.39 34.79 -26.73
N ALA A 243 -13.21 34.64 -25.42
CA ALA A 243 -13.90 35.44 -24.42
C ALA A 243 -13.53 36.93 -24.52
N LEU A 244 -12.25 37.25 -24.72
CA LEU A 244 -11.77 38.62 -24.90
C LEU A 244 -12.30 39.25 -26.19
N ALA A 245 -12.33 38.50 -27.29
CA ALA A 245 -12.90 38.95 -28.56
C ALA A 245 -14.41 39.23 -28.44
N GLY A 246 -15.15 38.33 -27.77
CA GLY A 246 -16.58 38.52 -27.50
C GLY A 246 -16.87 39.76 -26.65
N LEU A 247 -16.06 40.01 -25.62
CA LEU A 247 -16.16 41.21 -24.79
C LEU A 247 -15.91 42.48 -25.60
N ALA A 248 -14.86 42.51 -26.41
CA ALA A 248 -14.52 43.67 -27.26
C ALA A 248 -15.63 43.98 -28.27
N MET A 249 -16.19 42.94 -28.90
CA MET A 249 -17.29 43.09 -29.84
C MET A 249 -18.58 43.55 -29.15
N GLY A 250 -18.87 43.06 -27.94
CA GLY A 250 -20.00 43.53 -27.13
C GLY A 250 -19.87 45.00 -26.74
N ILE A 251 -18.68 45.44 -26.35
CA ILE A 251 -18.41 46.86 -26.06
C ILE A 251 -18.62 47.69 -27.33
N PHE A 252 -18.07 47.28 -28.47
CA PHE A 252 -18.20 48.01 -29.73
C PHE A 252 -19.66 48.15 -30.19
N LEU A 253 -20.47 47.11 -30.02
CA LEU A 253 -21.91 47.16 -30.35
C LEU A 253 -22.70 48.03 -29.37
N CYS A 254 -22.33 48.03 -28.09
CA CYS A 254 -22.98 48.84 -27.07
C CYS A 254 -22.58 50.33 -27.11
N THR A 255 -21.41 50.67 -27.65
CA THR A 255 -20.89 52.05 -27.68
C THR A 255 -20.82 52.67 -29.09
N GLY A 256 -20.90 51.87 -30.15
CA GLY A 256 -20.57 52.26 -31.53
C GLY A 256 -21.74 52.22 -32.52
N GLY A 257 -22.95 52.56 -32.08
CA GLY A 257 -24.16 52.53 -32.92
C GLY A 257 -25.06 53.75 -32.76
N ARG A 258 -24.52 54.97 -32.90
CA ARG A 258 -25.33 56.16 -33.21
C ARG A 258 -24.65 56.96 -34.32
N THR A 259 -24.98 56.61 -35.56
CA THR A 259 -25.05 57.60 -36.65
C THR A 259 -26.43 58.21 -36.62
#